data_AF-A0A6J8CTV0-F1
#
_entry.id   AF-A0A6J8CTV0-F1
#
_cell.length_a   1.000
_cell.length_b   1.000
_cell.length_c   1.000
_cell.angle_alpha   90.00
_cell.angle_beta   90.00
_cell.angle_gamma   90.00
#
_symmetry.space_group_name_H-M   'P 1'
#
loop_
_entity.id
_entity.type
_entity.pdbx_description
1 polymer ?
#
loop_
_entity_poly.entity_id
_entity_poly.type
_entity_poly.pdbx_seq_one_letter_code
_entity_poly.pdbx_strand_id
1 'polypeptide(L)'
;MPGDNKGVKTVQTMLAAKKPGSNDSSKDSTKEKPPKQNKRSHSDVANEKGTDLTGIQNDLSEIKKSLQGTVTKTDLNSAMVNLVQQKDLKSLVSDIVQKLLDHFEEKITSKFECKIRETTGKLDDKLDTLMIENENLRERIRAKDKVIDNLVEKIGDINNRSIDALKLANYNEQYSRKHNIRMLNFPEKK
;
A
#
# COMPACT_ATOMS: atom_id res chain seq x y z
N MET A 1 27.44 9.34 -10.16
CA MET A 1 26.35 10.34 -10.25
C MET A 1 25.60 10.32 -8.93
N PRO A 2 25.65 11.43 -8.17
CA PRO A 2 25.11 11.54 -6.80
C PRO A 2 23.62 11.87 -6.81
N GLY A 3 22.92 11.54 -5.73
CA GLY A 3 21.50 11.86 -5.57
C GLY A 3 21.11 11.83 -4.09
N ASP A 4 21.36 12.93 -3.41
CA ASP A 4 20.89 13.29 -2.07
C ASP A 4 19.36 13.24 -1.96
N ASN A 5 18.85 12.83 -0.78
CA ASN A 5 17.71 13.47 -0.12
C ASN A 5 17.60 12.91 1.30
N LYS A 6 18.16 13.60 2.31
CA LYS A 6 17.57 14.69 3.11
C LYS A 6 16.30 14.27 3.86
N GLY A 7 16.42 14.42 5.18
CA GLY A 7 15.52 13.87 6.17
C GLY A 7 14.16 14.53 6.27
N VAL A 8 13.32 13.91 7.10
CA VAL A 8 12.09 14.50 7.60
C VAL A 8 12.22 14.64 9.11
N LYS A 9 12.15 15.89 9.54
CA LYS A 9 12.15 16.37 10.91
C LYS A 9 10.73 16.28 11.50
N THR A 10 10.67 16.00 12.80
CA THR A 10 9.73 16.50 13.83
C THR A 10 8.28 16.82 13.46
N VAL A 11 7.34 16.23 14.23
CA VAL A 11 6.22 17.00 14.79
C VAL A 11 6.12 16.68 16.28
N GLN A 12 6.49 17.69 17.06
CA GLN A 12 6.40 17.79 18.50
C GLN A 12 5.06 18.45 18.81
N THR A 13 4.08 17.70 19.32
CA THR A 13 2.81 18.30 19.78
C THR A 13 3.00 18.87 21.18
N MET A 14 3.06 20.21 21.25
CA MET A 14 2.98 20.96 22.49
C MET A 14 1.53 20.97 23.02
N LEU A 15 1.30 20.36 24.18
CA LEU A 15 0.17 20.73 25.04
C LEU A 15 0.63 21.86 25.97
N ALA A 16 0.25 23.09 25.66
CA ALA A 16 0.43 24.23 26.54
C ALA A 16 -0.76 24.30 27.53
N ALA A 17 -0.44 24.24 28.82
CA ALA A 17 -1.35 24.61 29.90
C ALA A 17 -1.52 26.14 29.94
N LYS A 18 -2.76 26.62 30.07
CA LYS A 18 -3.04 28.02 30.47
C LYS A 18 -4.33 28.13 31.27
N LYS A 19 -4.18 28.21 32.60
CA LYS A 19 -4.87 29.18 33.48
C LYS A 19 -3.77 30.19 33.93
N PRO A 20 -4.03 31.40 34.46
CA PRO A 20 -5.27 31.95 35.06
C PRO A 20 -5.59 33.44 34.72
N GLY A 21 -6.74 33.96 35.19
CA GLY A 21 -6.83 35.28 35.85
C GLY A 21 -7.50 36.51 35.17
N SER A 22 -8.59 36.99 35.80
CA SER A 22 -8.82 38.39 36.28
C SER A 22 -9.44 39.50 35.39
N ASN A 23 -10.61 40.01 35.85
CA ASN A 23 -11.22 41.38 35.86
C ASN A 23 -11.44 42.13 34.50
N ASP A 24 -12.47 42.94 34.25
CA ASP A 24 -13.14 43.94 35.10
C ASP A 24 -14.47 44.49 34.46
N SER A 25 -15.37 44.97 35.32
CA SER A 25 -16.40 46.03 35.15
C SER A 25 -17.46 46.04 34.02
N SER A 26 -18.75 46.14 34.40
CA SER A 26 -19.59 47.31 34.07
C SER A 26 -20.90 47.36 34.89
N LYS A 27 -21.19 48.56 35.38
CA LYS A 27 -22.40 49.03 36.07
C LYS A 27 -23.56 49.17 35.07
N ASP A 28 -24.80 48.92 35.48
CA ASP A 28 -25.83 49.96 35.44
C ASP A 28 -27.01 49.67 36.39
N SER A 29 -27.70 50.74 36.74
CA SER A 29 -28.61 50.93 37.85
C SER A 29 -30.02 51.24 37.37
N THR A 30 -31.05 50.84 38.11
CA THR A 30 -32.32 51.60 38.16
C THR A 30 -32.99 51.40 39.51
N LYS A 31 -33.34 52.52 40.14
CA LYS A 31 -34.02 52.66 41.42
C LYS A 31 -35.52 52.74 41.17
N GLU A 32 -36.31 51.97 41.91
CA GLU A 32 -37.68 52.36 42.28
C GLU A 32 -37.92 52.07 43.78
N LYS A 33 -38.52 53.05 44.46
CA LYS A 33 -39.10 53.02 45.82
C LYS A 33 -40.63 53.09 45.64
N PRO A 34 -41.49 52.96 46.69
CA PRO A 34 -41.48 52.20 47.95
C PRO A 34 -42.82 51.39 48.12
N PRO A 35 -43.22 50.84 49.30
CA PRO A 35 -43.86 51.67 50.34
C PRO A 35 -43.47 51.33 51.80
N LYS A 36 -43.86 52.25 52.66
CA LYS A 36 -43.56 52.40 54.09
C LYS A 36 -43.94 51.16 54.91
N GLN A 37 -42.98 50.63 55.69
CA GLN A 37 -43.28 49.72 56.79
C GLN A 37 -43.98 50.50 57.91
N ASN A 38 -45.30 50.34 57.99
CA ASN A 38 -46.08 50.71 59.15
C ASN A 38 -45.59 49.86 60.33
N LYS A 39 -45.04 50.51 61.37
CA LYS A 39 -44.83 49.89 62.67
C LYS A 39 -46.20 49.57 63.27
N ARG A 40 -46.72 48.37 63.02
CA ARG A 40 -47.79 47.81 63.84
C ARG A 40 -47.13 47.26 65.11
N SER A 41 -47.54 47.83 66.24
CA SER A 41 -47.32 47.29 67.58
C SER A 41 -47.86 45.86 67.60
N HIS A 42 -47.02 44.88 67.94
CA HIS A 42 -47.44 43.52 68.30
C HIS A 42 -47.30 43.35 69.82
N SER A 43 -47.84 44.30 70.58
CA SER A 43 -48.39 44.03 71.90
C SER A 43 -49.78 43.46 71.67
N ASP A 44 -49.86 42.15 71.47
CA ASP A 44 -51.02 41.25 71.65
C ASP A 44 -50.79 39.97 70.83
N VAL A 45 -49.75 39.20 71.21
CA VAL A 45 -49.64 37.78 70.89
C VAL A 45 -49.81 37.03 72.21
N ALA A 46 -50.99 37.18 72.78
CA ALA A 46 -51.49 36.27 73.77
C ALA A 46 -52.88 35.84 73.29
N ASN A 47 -52.97 34.57 72.91
CA ASN A 47 -54.20 33.79 72.83
C ASN A 47 -54.97 33.76 71.49
N GLU A 48 -54.37 33.19 70.45
CA GLU A 48 -55.11 32.35 69.49
C GLU A 48 -54.37 31.01 69.30
N LYS A 49 -54.76 30.01 70.08
CA LYS A 49 -54.43 28.60 69.83
C LYS A 49 -55.25 28.15 68.62
N GLY A 50 -54.60 27.89 67.49
CA GLY A 50 -55.27 27.20 66.38
C GLY A 50 -54.79 27.52 64.96
N THR A 51 -53.61 28.11 64.78
CA THR A 51 -53.05 28.36 63.44
C THR A 51 -52.53 27.07 62.81
N ASP A 52 -53.44 26.41 62.09
CA ASP A 52 -53.28 25.68 60.84
C ASP A 52 -51.96 24.91 60.59
N LEU A 53 -51.48 24.20 61.61
CA LEU A 53 -50.40 23.22 61.47
C LEU A 53 -50.77 22.12 60.48
N THR A 54 -52.06 21.81 60.36
CA THR A 54 -52.63 20.83 59.43
C THR A 54 -52.52 21.26 57.97
N GLY A 55 -52.80 22.52 57.63
CA GLY A 55 -52.63 23.06 56.28
C GLY A 55 -51.17 23.03 55.83
N ILE A 56 -50.26 23.46 56.71
CA ILE A 56 -48.81 23.42 56.45
C ILE A 56 -48.30 21.98 56.26
N GLN A 57 -48.84 21.01 57.02
CA GLN A 57 -48.49 19.60 56.87
C GLN A 57 -48.99 19.01 55.55
N ASN A 58 -50.18 19.41 55.11
CA ASN A 58 -50.74 19.01 53.83
C ASN A 58 -49.93 19.62 52.67
N ASP A 59 -49.60 20.91 52.72
CA ASP A 59 -48.77 21.58 51.72
C ASP A 59 -47.38 20.93 51.61
N LEU A 60 -46.74 20.64 52.75
CA LEU A 60 -45.46 19.91 52.78
C LEU A 60 -45.59 18.51 52.18
N SER A 61 -46.70 17.82 52.41
CA SER A 61 -46.96 16.49 51.83
C SER A 61 -47.20 16.56 50.32
N GLU A 62 -47.83 17.62 49.84
CA GLU A 62 -48.15 17.85 48.43
C GLU A 62 -46.90 18.29 47.65
N ILE A 63 -46.08 19.18 48.24
CA ILE A 63 -44.75 19.54 47.75
C ILE A 63 -43.86 18.31 47.66
N LYS A 64 -43.84 17.47 48.70
CA LYS A 64 -43.08 16.21 48.73
C LYS A 64 -43.54 15.23 47.64
N LYS A 65 -44.85 15.10 47.41
CA LYS A 65 -45.39 14.30 46.30
C LYS A 65 -45.00 14.87 44.94
N SER A 66 -45.03 16.20 44.75
CA SER A 66 -44.62 16.82 43.49
C SER A 66 -43.12 16.65 43.21
N LEU A 67 -42.28 16.66 44.26
CA LEU A 67 -40.84 16.43 44.17
C LEU A 67 -40.49 14.94 43.95
N GLN A 68 -41.36 14.02 44.33
CA GLN A 68 -41.12 12.59 44.17
C GLN A 68 -41.08 12.13 42.70
N GLY A 69 -41.63 12.93 41.79
CA GLY A 69 -41.54 12.75 40.33
C GLY A 69 -40.51 13.65 39.65
N THR A 70 -39.81 14.51 40.38
CA THR A 70 -38.76 15.35 39.78
C THR A 70 -37.48 14.57 39.56
N VAL A 71 -36.92 14.72 38.36
CA VAL A 71 -35.70 14.06 37.91
C VAL A 71 -34.58 14.36 38.90
N THR A 72 -34.08 13.31 39.55
CA THR A 72 -33.00 13.44 40.51
C THR A 72 -31.64 13.43 39.80
N LYS A 73 -30.62 13.97 40.45
CA LYS A 73 -29.24 13.96 39.94
C LYS A 73 -28.73 12.53 39.66
N THR A 74 -29.25 11.55 40.40
CA THR A 74 -29.00 10.12 40.21
C THR A 74 -29.64 9.58 38.93
N ASP A 75 -30.85 10.02 38.58
CA ASP A 75 -31.52 9.62 37.34
C ASP A 75 -30.79 10.17 36.11
N LEU A 76 -30.35 11.42 36.18
CA LEU A 76 -29.49 12.05 35.15
C LEU A 76 -28.16 11.30 34.99
N ASN A 77 -27.49 10.96 36.09
CA ASN A 77 -26.24 10.19 36.04
C ASN A 77 -26.46 8.78 35.46
N SER A 78 -27.56 8.11 35.79
CA SER A 78 -27.91 6.80 35.22
C SER A 78 -28.20 6.89 33.72
N ALA A 79 -28.95 7.91 33.30
CA ALA A 79 -29.21 8.17 31.88
C ALA A 79 -27.92 8.49 31.11
N MET A 80 -27.00 9.24 31.73
CA MET A 80 -25.71 9.60 31.13
C MET A 80 -24.78 8.39 30.98
N VAL A 81 -24.80 7.46 31.93
CA VAL A 81 -24.07 6.17 31.85
C VAL A 81 -24.65 5.25 30.76
N ASN A 82 -25.97 5.32 30.54
CA ASN A 82 -26.66 4.54 29.51
C ASN A 82 -26.60 5.15 28.11
N LEU A 83 -26.25 6.44 27.97
CA LEU A 83 -26.26 7.18 26.71
C LEU A 83 -25.21 6.65 25.71
N VAL A 84 -24.08 6.15 26.21
CA VAL A 84 -23.04 5.49 25.40
C VAL A 84 -22.69 4.19 26.10
N GLN A 85 -23.41 3.13 25.74
CA GLN A 85 -23.07 1.81 26.27
C GLN A 85 -21.72 1.40 25.69
N GLN A 86 -20.79 1.03 26.56
CA GLN A 86 -19.44 0.61 26.18
C GLN A 86 -19.46 -0.53 25.14
N LYS A 87 -20.52 -1.34 25.12
CA LYS A 87 -20.77 -2.40 24.14
C LYS A 87 -20.95 -1.86 22.71
N ASP A 88 -21.66 -0.74 22.55
CA ASP A 88 -21.98 -0.16 21.25
C ASP A 88 -20.71 0.48 20.67
N LEU A 89 -19.96 1.18 21.51
CA LEU A 89 -18.65 1.74 21.16
C LEU A 89 -17.66 0.63 20.80
N LYS A 90 -17.64 -0.47 21.56
CA LYS A 90 -16.78 -1.63 21.25
C LYS A 90 -17.16 -2.27 19.92
N SER A 91 -18.44 -2.40 19.60
CA SER A 91 -18.89 -2.93 18.31
C SER A 91 -18.49 -2.01 17.16
N LEU A 92 -18.68 -0.69 17.32
CA LEU A 92 -18.31 0.30 16.31
C LEU A 92 -16.81 0.29 16.03
N VAL A 93 -16.00 0.25 17.10
CA VAL A 93 -14.54 0.15 16.96
C VAL A 93 -14.15 -1.17 16.28
N SER A 94 -14.78 -2.28 16.65
CA SER A 94 -14.53 -3.58 16.02
C SER A 94 -14.86 -3.56 14.52
N ASP A 95 -16.00 -2.99 14.14
CA ASP A 95 -16.42 -2.87 12.74
C ASP A 95 -15.48 -1.98 11.93
N ILE A 96 -15.03 -0.87 12.52
CA ILE A 96 -14.07 0.03 11.88
C ILE A 96 -12.74 -0.67 11.67
N VAL A 97 -12.22 -1.36 12.69
CA VAL A 97 -10.95 -2.09 12.61
C VAL A 97 -11.07 -3.23 11.59
N GLN A 98 -12.16 -3.97 11.58
CA GLN A 98 -12.37 -5.06 10.63
C GLN A 98 -12.39 -4.53 9.20
N LYS A 99 -13.17 -3.48 8.91
CA LYS A 99 -13.19 -2.85 7.57
C LYS A 99 -11.82 -2.33 7.13
N LEU A 100 -11.03 -1.79 8.06
CA LEU A 100 -9.67 -1.37 7.79
C LEU A 100 -8.77 -2.56 7.44
N LEU A 101 -8.85 -3.65 8.20
CA LEU A 101 -8.09 -4.88 7.94
C LEU A 101 -8.47 -5.48 6.58
N ASP A 102 -9.76 -5.62 6.29
CA ASP A 102 -10.27 -6.17 5.03
C ASP A 102 -9.79 -5.32 3.84
N HIS A 103 -9.88 -3.99 3.95
CA HIS A 103 -9.41 -3.08 2.91
C HIS A 103 -7.88 -3.12 2.73
N PHE A 104 -7.10 -3.32 3.81
CA PHE A 104 -5.66 -3.52 3.70
C PHE A 104 -5.32 -4.85 3.03
N GLU A 105 -6.01 -5.92 3.40
CA GLU A 105 -5.84 -7.25 2.79
C GLU A 105 -6.12 -7.19 1.29
N GLU A 106 -7.28 -6.64 0.89
CA GLU A 106 -7.65 -6.49 -0.52
C GLU A 106 -6.60 -5.66 -1.30
N LYS A 107 -6.15 -4.54 -0.73
CA LYS A 107 -5.16 -3.68 -1.37
C LYS A 107 -3.78 -4.33 -1.50
N ILE A 108 -3.38 -5.14 -0.52
CA ILE A 108 -2.14 -5.91 -0.56
C ILE A 108 -2.25 -6.99 -1.63
N THR A 109 -3.30 -7.79 -1.59
CA THR A 109 -3.57 -8.88 -2.55
C THR A 109 -3.59 -8.35 -3.97
N SER A 110 -4.34 -7.29 -4.24
CA SER A 110 -4.40 -6.65 -5.56
C SER A 110 -3.03 -6.18 -6.07
N LYS A 111 -2.22 -5.57 -5.21
CA LYS A 111 -0.86 -5.14 -5.58
C LYS A 111 0.05 -6.33 -5.88
N PHE A 112 -0.03 -7.40 -5.09
CA PHE A 112 0.76 -8.60 -5.31
C PHE A 112 0.35 -9.30 -6.60
N GLU A 113 -0.95 -9.48 -6.84
CA GLU A 113 -1.46 -10.08 -8.09
C GLU A 113 -1.03 -9.28 -9.32
N CYS A 114 -1.13 -7.95 -9.27
CA CYS A 114 -0.69 -7.08 -10.34
C CYS A 114 0.81 -7.24 -10.61
N LYS A 115 1.64 -7.25 -9.55
CA LYS A 115 3.09 -7.39 -9.68
C LYS A 115 3.48 -8.79 -10.18
N ILE A 116 2.83 -9.84 -9.70
CA ILE A 116 3.02 -11.21 -10.18
C ILE A 116 2.71 -11.26 -11.67
N ARG A 117 1.54 -10.76 -12.10
CA ARG A 117 1.14 -10.75 -13.51
C ARG A 117 2.14 -9.99 -14.39
N GLU A 118 2.61 -8.83 -13.94
CA GLU A 118 3.62 -8.06 -14.67
C GLU A 118 4.95 -8.81 -14.77
N THR A 119 5.41 -9.44 -13.68
CA THR A 119 6.65 -10.23 -13.71
C THR A 119 6.53 -11.49 -14.57
N THR A 120 5.39 -12.17 -14.53
CA THR A 120 5.11 -13.34 -15.35
C THR A 120 5.09 -12.95 -16.82
N GLY A 121 4.39 -11.87 -17.20
CA GLY A 121 4.39 -11.38 -18.59
C GLY A 121 5.80 -11.06 -19.10
N LYS A 122 6.63 -10.39 -18.29
CA LYS A 122 8.04 -10.12 -18.65
C LYS A 122 8.90 -11.39 -18.78
N LEU A 123 8.57 -12.45 -18.04
CA LEU A 123 9.27 -13.73 -18.14
C LEU A 123 8.82 -14.49 -19.38
N ASP A 124 7.53 -14.45 -19.71
CA ASP A 124 6.98 -15.06 -20.92
C ASP A 124 7.57 -14.41 -22.18
N ASP A 125 7.61 -13.07 -22.25
CA ASP A 125 8.24 -12.35 -23.37
C ASP A 125 9.72 -12.73 -23.57
N LYS A 126 10.45 -12.93 -22.46
CA LYS A 126 11.85 -13.37 -22.48
C LYS A 126 11.96 -14.82 -22.93
N LEU A 127 11.05 -15.68 -22.50
CA LEU A 127 11.01 -17.07 -22.90
C LEU A 127 10.79 -17.18 -24.40
N ASP A 128 9.82 -16.44 -24.94
CA ASP A 128 9.53 -16.39 -26.38
C ASP A 128 10.74 -15.90 -27.18
N THR A 129 11.38 -14.83 -26.72
CA THR A 129 12.60 -14.31 -27.35
C THR A 129 13.72 -15.36 -27.37
N LEU A 130 13.95 -16.04 -26.25
CA LEU A 130 14.97 -17.10 -26.17
C LEU A 130 14.61 -18.32 -27.02
N MET A 131 13.33 -18.66 -27.15
CA MET A 131 12.88 -19.75 -28.04
C MET A 131 13.17 -19.43 -29.51
N ILE A 132 12.87 -18.20 -29.94
CA ILE A 132 13.19 -17.73 -31.31
C ILE A 132 14.69 -17.74 -31.54
N GLU A 133 15.49 -17.24 -30.59
CA GLU A 133 16.94 -17.26 -30.69
C GLU A 133 17.49 -18.68 -30.77
N ASN A 134 16.95 -19.61 -29.99
CA ASN A 134 17.36 -21.02 -30.02
C ASN A 134 17.11 -21.65 -31.39
N GLU A 135 15.94 -21.43 -31.98
CA GLU A 135 15.61 -21.97 -33.31
C GLU A 135 16.52 -21.35 -34.39
N ASN A 136 16.74 -20.03 -34.35
CA ASN A 136 17.69 -19.37 -35.25
C ASN A 136 19.11 -19.95 -35.15
N LEU A 137 19.58 -20.24 -33.93
CA LEU A 137 20.88 -20.87 -33.72
C LEU A 137 20.92 -22.30 -34.27
N ARG A 138 19.86 -23.09 -34.06
CA ARG A 138 19.74 -24.45 -34.63
C ARG A 138 19.78 -24.43 -36.15
N GLU A 139 19.07 -23.49 -36.79
CA GLU A 139 19.11 -23.33 -38.25
C GLU A 139 20.50 -22.97 -38.74
N ARG A 140 21.19 -22.05 -38.05
CA ARG A 140 22.57 -21.69 -38.39
C ARG A 140 23.53 -22.86 -38.26
N ILE A 141 23.38 -23.70 -37.24
CA ILE A 141 24.17 -24.93 -37.07
C ILE A 141 23.92 -25.87 -38.25
N ARG A 142 22.66 -26.18 -38.56
CA ARG A 142 22.31 -27.04 -39.72
C ARG A 142 22.87 -26.50 -41.04
N ALA A 143 22.84 -25.18 -41.24
CA ALA A 143 23.40 -24.56 -42.44
C ALA A 143 24.93 -24.72 -42.50
N LYS A 144 25.62 -24.59 -41.35
CA LYS A 144 27.07 -24.80 -41.25
C LYS A 144 27.44 -26.26 -41.45
N ASP A 145 26.69 -27.21 -40.90
CA ASP A 145 26.92 -28.65 -41.09
C ASP A 145 26.85 -29.02 -42.57
N LYS A 146 25.84 -28.54 -43.30
CA LYS A 146 25.76 -28.72 -44.76
C LYS A 146 26.97 -28.18 -45.51
N VAL A 147 27.52 -27.03 -45.07
CA VAL A 147 28.73 -26.47 -45.68
C VAL A 147 29.94 -27.35 -45.37
N ILE A 148 30.06 -27.87 -44.14
CA ILE A 148 31.13 -28.78 -43.75
C ILE A 148 31.07 -30.07 -44.58
N ASP A 149 29.90 -30.69 -44.71
CA ASP A 149 29.72 -31.91 -45.50
C ASP A 149 30.16 -31.70 -46.97
N ASN A 150 29.74 -30.60 -47.57
CA ASN A 150 30.14 -30.23 -48.93
C ASN A 150 31.66 -30.00 -49.06
N LEU A 151 32.30 -29.44 -48.03
CA LEU A 151 33.76 -29.24 -48.03
C LEU A 151 34.50 -30.55 -47.87
N VAL A 152 34.00 -31.46 -47.02
CA VAL A 152 34.57 -32.80 -46.84
C VAL A 152 34.54 -33.59 -48.15
N GLU A 153 33.41 -33.57 -48.87
CA GLU A 153 33.28 -34.20 -50.18
C GLU A 153 34.30 -33.62 -51.19
N LYS A 154 34.39 -32.29 -51.28
CA LYS A 154 35.35 -31.62 -52.17
C LYS A 154 36.80 -31.95 -51.85
N ILE A 155 37.16 -32.05 -50.57
CA ILE A 155 38.50 -32.46 -50.15
C ILE A 155 38.78 -33.90 -50.58
N GLY A 156 37.81 -34.80 -50.42
CA GLY A 156 37.89 -36.17 -50.91
C GLY A 156 38.15 -36.24 -52.41
N ASP A 157 37.40 -35.48 -53.20
CA ASP A 157 37.57 -35.37 -54.65
C ASP A 157 38.94 -34.85 -55.05
N ILE A 158 39.40 -33.77 -54.40
CA ILE A 158 40.72 -33.19 -54.66
C ILE A 158 41.82 -34.20 -54.33
N ASN A 159 41.70 -34.92 -53.22
CA ASN A 159 42.67 -35.93 -52.82
C ASN A 159 42.75 -37.07 -53.85
N ASN A 160 41.61 -37.58 -54.31
CA ASN A 160 41.56 -38.62 -55.34
C ASN A 160 42.19 -38.14 -56.66
N ARG A 161 41.86 -36.92 -57.11
CA ARG A 161 42.46 -36.32 -58.31
C ARG A 161 43.97 -36.14 -58.17
N SER A 162 44.44 -35.74 -56.99
CA SER A 162 45.86 -35.59 -56.69
C SER A 162 46.61 -36.93 -56.78
N ILE A 163 46.03 -37.99 -56.20
CA ILE A 163 46.56 -39.35 -56.29
C ILE A 163 46.65 -39.81 -57.75
N ASP A 164 45.60 -39.59 -58.54
CA ASP A 164 45.58 -40.02 -59.95
C ASP A 164 46.54 -39.21 -60.82
N ALA A 165 46.67 -37.90 -60.58
CA ALA A 165 47.67 -37.06 -61.23
C ALA A 165 49.09 -37.54 -60.91
N LEU A 166 49.36 -37.93 -59.66
CA LEU A 166 50.67 -38.47 -59.26
C LEU A 166 50.96 -39.81 -59.94
N LYS A 167 49.98 -40.72 -60.02
CA LYS A 167 50.13 -41.99 -60.76
C LYS A 167 50.45 -41.74 -62.22
N LEU A 168 49.75 -40.81 -62.86
CA LEU A 168 49.96 -40.47 -64.27
C LEU A 168 51.33 -39.83 -64.50
N ALA A 169 51.76 -38.92 -63.62
CA ALA A 169 53.08 -38.31 -63.68
C ALA A 169 54.20 -39.37 -63.57
N ASN A 170 54.08 -40.29 -62.60
CA ASN A 170 55.02 -41.39 -62.43
C ASN A 170 55.06 -42.32 -63.65
N TYR A 171 53.90 -42.65 -64.23
CA TYR A 171 53.83 -43.45 -65.45
C TYR A 171 54.53 -42.75 -66.62
N ASN A 172 54.25 -41.46 -66.83
CA ASN A 172 54.84 -40.66 -67.89
C ASN A 172 56.36 -40.54 -67.74
N GLU A 173 56.86 -40.37 -66.51
CA GLU A 173 58.29 -40.34 -66.22
C GLU A 173 58.97 -41.66 -66.58
N GLN A 174 58.39 -42.79 -66.15
CA GLN A 174 58.91 -44.12 -66.48
C GLN A 174 58.91 -44.38 -67.99
N TYR A 175 57.82 -44.02 -68.67
CA TYR A 175 57.68 -44.15 -70.11
C TYR A 175 58.72 -43.31 -70.86
N SER A 176 58.88 -42.05 -70.47
CA SER A 176 59.88 -41.11 -71.01
C SER A 176 61.30 -41.66 -70.86
N ARG A 177 61.67 -42.18 -69.68
CA ARG A 177 62.98 -42.80 -69.44
C ARG A 177 63.20 -44.03 -70.30
N LYS A 178 62.20 -44.92 -70.42
CA LYS A 178 62.29 -46.16 -71.20
C LYS A 178 62.45 -45.90 -72.71
N HIS A 179 61.76 -44.89 -73.24
CA HIS A 179 61.74 -44.59 -74.67
C HIS A 179 62.67 -43.43 -75.05
N ASN A 180 63.44 -42.91 -74.09
CA ASN A 180 64.34 -41.76 -74.24
C ASN A 180 63.67 -40.51 -74.85
N ILE A 181 62.38 -40.31 -74.57
CA ILE A 181 61.61 -39.17 -75.06
C ILE A 181 61.78 -38.04 -74.05
N ARG A 182 62.51 -36.98 -74.41
CA ARG A 182 62.65 -35.77 -73.58
C ARG A 182 61.87 -34.62 -74.21
N MET A 183 60.92 -34.07 -73.47
CA MET A 183 60.24 -32.83 -73.84
C MET A 183 61.11 -31.64 -73.40
N LEU A 184 61.96 -31.13 -74.30
CA LEU A 184 62.63 -29.83 -74.12
C LEU A 184 61.87 -28.76 -74.91
N ASN A 185 61.76 -27.56 -74.33
CA ASN A 185 61.19 -26.36 -74.97
C ASN A 185 59.68 -26.42 -75.25
N PHE A 186 58.87 -26.90 -74.29
CA PHE A 186 57.43 -26.67 -74.39
C PHE A 186 57.16 -25.17 -74.25
N PRO A 187 56.51 -24.51 -75.23
CA PRO A 187 56.32 -23.06 -75.20
C PRO A 187 55.44 -22.68 -74.02
N GLU A 188 55.91 -21.74 -73.20
CA GLU A 188 55.08 -21.09 -72.19
C GLU A 188 53.95 -20.34 -72.90
N LYS A 189 52.70 -20.80 -72.73
CA LYS A 189 51.55 -20.03 -73.19
C LYS A 189 51.47 -18.76 -72.34
N LYS A 190 51.71 -17.62 -72.99
CA LYS A 190 51.46 -16.27 -72.45
C LYS A 190 49.99 -16.07 -72.11
#